data_AF-A0A368D2E8-F1
#
_entry.id   AF-A0A368D2E8-F1
#
_cell.length_a   1.000
_cell.length_b   1.000
_cell.length_c   1.000
_cell.angle_alpha   90.00
_cell.angle_beta   90.00
_cell.angle_gamma   90.00
#
_symmetry.space_group_name_H-M   'P 1'
#
loop_
_entity.id
_entity.type
_entity.pdbx_description
1 polymer ?
#
loop_
_entity_poly.entity_id
_entity_poly.type
_entity_poly.pdbx_seq_one_letter_code
_entity_poly.pdbx_strand_id
1 'polypeptide(L)'
;IVYMIKFGSLAKLAASAGGAVQSAHNTLVLFVIIGWAIYPIGYMIGTGDGMWYSFMTGLVAAENMDLIYNIGDSINKIGFGLVVYNLAVSK
;
A
#
# COMPACT_ATOMS: atom_id res chain seq x y z
N ILE A 1 -0.22 -3.56 11.23
CA ILE A 1 -1.07 -2.49 10.63
C ILE A 1 -2.24 -3.07 9.85
N VAL A 2 -2.01 -3.86 8.79
CA VAL A 2 -3.06 -4.46 7.93
C VAL A 2 -4.20 -5.12 8.72
N TYR A 3 -3.87 -5.94 9.74
CA TYR A 3 -4.90 -6.57 10.58
C TYR A 3 -5.84 -5.55 11.25
N MET A 4 -5.28 -4.50 11.86
CA MET A 4 -6.07 -3.50 12.60
C MET A 4 -7.06 -2.76 11.70
N ILE A 5 -6.63 -2.41 10.48
CA ILE A 5 -7.45 -1.66 9.52
C ILE A 5 -8.44 -2.52 8.75
N LYS A 6 -8.16 -3.81 8.54
CA LYS A 6 -9.01 -4.71 7.74
C LYS A 6 -9.97 -5.54 8.59
N PHE A 7 -9.53 -5.98 9.77
CA PHE A 7 -10.26 -6.93 10.61
C PHE A 7 -10.40 -6.47 12.08
N GLY A 8 -9.60 -5.50 12.51
CA GLY A 8 -9.53 -5.03 13.89
C GLY A 8 -10.54 -3.93 14.24
N SER A 9 -10.21 -3.18 15.30
CA SER A 9 -11.05 -2.12 15.85
C SER A 9 -11.36 -1.00 14.85
N LEU A 10 -10.42 -0.66 13.97
CA LEU A 10 -10.61 0.40 12.97
C LEU A 10 -11.61 -0.01 11.88
N ALA A 11 -11.60 -1.28 11.46
CA ALA A 11 -12.58 -1.81 10.51
C ALA A 11 -14.00 -1.78 11.11
N LYS A 12 -14.14 -2.15 12.40
CA LYS A 12 -15.42 -2.11 13.11
C LYS A 12 -15.94 -0.68 13.27
N LEU A 13 -15.05 0.26 13.60
CA LEU A 13 -15.40 1.67 13.73
C LEU A 13 -15.89 2.25 12.39
N ALA A 14 -15.17 2.00 11.30
CA ALA A 14 -15.58 2.43 9.97
C ALA A 14 -16.93 1.83 9.55
N ALA A 15 -17.16 0.54 9.83
CA ALA A 15 -18.44 -0.11 9.57
C ALA A 15 -19.58 0.50 10.40
N SER A 16 -19.33 0.86 11.66
CA SER A 16 -20.34 1.52 12.51
C SER A 16 -20.67 2.94 12.05
N ALA A 17 -19.71 3.66 11.46
CA ALA A 17 -19.94 4.98 10.89
C ALA A 17 -20.72 4.91 9.56
N GLY A 18 -20.48 3.87 8.75
CA GLY A 18 -21.20 3.64 7.50
C GLY A 18 -20.92 4.70 6.42
N GLY A 19 -21.70 4.61 5.33
CA GLY A 19 -21.73 5.64 4.28
C GLY A 19 -20.37 6.04 3.72
N ALA A 20 -20.15 7.35 3.59
CA ALA A 20 -18.92 7.93 3.06
C ALA A 20 -17.68 7.55 3.90
N VAL A 21 -17.81 7.46 5.23
CA VAL A 21 -16.70 7.09 6.12
C VAL A 21 -16.25 5.65 5.88
N GLN A 22 -17.21 4.72 5.79
CA GLN A 22 -16.89 3.33 5.52
C GLN A 22 -16.28 3.14 4.12
N SER A 23 -16.81 3.85 3.12
CA SER A 23 -16.28 3.84 1.75
C SER A 23 -14.84 4.37 1.68
N ALA A 24 -14.59 5.51 2.31
CA ALA A 24 -13.26 6.10 2.44
C ALA A 24 -12.30 5.12 3.12
N HIS A 25 -12.67 4.58 4.27
CA HIS A 25 -11.86 3.59 5.00
C HIS A 25 -11.50 2.38 4.13
N ASN A 26 -12.48 1.78 3.45
CA ASN A 26 -12.24 0.62 2.58
C ASN A 26 -11.28 0.95 1.43
N THR A 27 -11.36 2.16 0.88
CA THR A 27 -10.44 2.63 -0.15
C THR A 27 -9.03 2.81 0.40
N LEU A 28 -8.87 3.43 1.58
CA LEU A 28 -7.56 3.63 2.21
C LEU A 28 -6.90 2.31 2.63
N VAL A 29 -7.69 1.29 2.97
CA VAL A 29 -7.19 -0.07 3.23
C VAL A 29 -6.48 -0.65 1.99
N LEU A 30 -6.92 -0.33 0.78
CA LEU A 30 -6.26 -0.79 -0.45
C LEU A 30 -4.86 -0.18 -0.61
N PHE A 31 -4.65 1.08 -0.22
CA PHE A 31 -3.31 1.67 -0.21
C PHE A 31 -2.36 0.91 0.73
N VAL A 32 -2.84 0.51 1.90
CA VAL A 32 -2.01 -0.21 2.87
C VAL A 32 -1.81 -1.69 2.49
N ILE A 33 -2.74 -2.31 1.78
CA ILE A 33 -2.56 -3.70 1.33
C ILE A 33 -1.74 -3.75 0.05
N ILE A 34 -2.17 -3.03 -0.99
CA ILE A 34 -1.60 -3.11 -2.33
C ILE A 34 -0.43 -2.13 -2.46
N GLY A 35 -0.66 -0.86 -2.12
CA GLY A 35 0.35 0.19 -2.25
C GLY A 35 1.57 -0.09 -1.36
N TRP A 36 1.38 -0.45 -0.10
CA TRP A 36 2.51 -0.71 0.79
C TRP A 36 3.21 -2.04 0.53
N ALA A 37 2.56 -3.02 -0.13
CA ALA A 37 3.21 -4.27 -0.49
C ALA A 37 4.37 -4.07 -1.50
N ILE A 38 4.39 -2.94 -2.20
CA ILE A 38 5.49 -2.58 -3.12
C ILE A 38 6.83 -2.49 -2.36
N TYR A 39 6.84 -1.95 -1.14
CA TYR A 39 8.07 -1.77 -0.36
C TYR A 39 8.76 -3.10 0.03
N PRO A 40 8.09 -4.07 0.69
CA PRO A 40 8.71 -5.35 0.99
C PRO A 40 9.03 -6.16 -0.28
N ILE A 41 8.26 -6.02 -1.36
CA ILE A 41 8.60 -6.66 -2.65
C ILE A 41 9.90 -6.08 -3.22
N GLY A 42 10.05 -4.75 -3.23
CA GLY A 42 11.29 -4.09 -3.63
C GLY A 42 12.47 -4.55 -2.77
N TYR A 43 12.28 -4.64 -1.45
CA TYR A 43 13.30 -5.18 -0.55
C TYR A 43 13.70 -6.61 -0.89
N MET A 44 12.74 -7.51 -1.14
CA MET A 44 13.01 -8.91 -1.50
C MET A 44 13.75 -9.03 -2.82
N ILE A 45 13.41 -8.21 -3.82
CA ILE A 45 14.13 -8.16 -5.11
C ILE A 45 15.59 -7.74 -4.90
N GLY A 46 15.84 -6.76 -4.02
CA GLY A 46 17.18 -6.21 -3.79
C GLY A 46 18.07 -7.01 -2.84
N THR A 47 17.49 -7.94 -2.08
CA THR A 47 18.19 -8.66 -0.99
C THR A 47 18.05 -10.18 -1.08
N GLY A 48 17.61 -10.71 -2.21
CA GLY A 48 17.34 -12.14 -2.34
C GLY A 48 18.58 -13.03 -2.52
N ASP A 49 19.76 -12.46 -2.75
CA ASP A 49 20.98 -13.27 -2.90
C ASP A 49 21.24 -14.14 -1.65
N GLY A 50 21.46 -15.44 -1.86
CA GLY A 50 21.61 -16.43 -0.78
C GLY A 50 20.34 -16.73 0.04
N MET A 51 19.19 -16.12 -0.25
CA MET A 51 17.94 -16.29 0.50
C MET A 51 16.99 -17.29 -0.18
N TRP A 52 16.01 -17.82 0.56
CA TRP A 52 14.98 -18.72 0.00
C TRP A 52 14.13 -18.06 -1.11
N TYR A 53 14.12 -16.73 -1.15
CA TYR A 53 13.47 -15.91 -2.16
C TYR A 53 14.44 -15.39 -3.23
N SER A 54 15.59 -16.03 -3.44
CA SER A 54 16.56 -15.65 -4.46
C SER A 54 16.02 -15.63 -5.88
N PHE A 55 14.93 -16.36 -6.16
CA PHE A 55 14.19 -16.27 -7.43
C PHE A 55 13.59 -14.89 -7.71
N MET A 56 13.44 -14.05 -6.67
CA MET A 56 13.01 -12.65 -6.81
C MET A 56 14.17 -11.74 -7.25
N THR A 57 15.41 -12.13 -6.95
CA THR A 57 16.62 -11.43 -7.38
C THR A 57 16.72 -11.51 -8.90
N GLY A 58 16.86 -10.37 -9.58
CA GLY A 58 16.95 -10.30 -11.03
C GLY A 58 15.62 -10.22 -11.78
N LEU A 59 14.47 -10.25 -11.08
CA LEU A 59 13.18 -9.87 -11.69
C LEU A 59 13.20 -8.43 -12.21
N VAL A 60 14.00 -7.59 -11.56
CA VAL A 60 14.26 -6.20 -11.92
C VAL A 60 15.75 -5.98 -11.73
N ALA A 61 16.41 -5.31 -12.69
CA ALA A 61 17.82 -4.99 -12.57
C ALA A 61 18.09 -4.16 -11.30
N ALA A 62 19.24 -4.35 -10.66
CA ALA A 62 19.54 -3.71 -9.38
C ALA A 62 19.52 -2.17 -9.48
N GLU A 63 19.89 -1.61 -10.63
CA GLU A 63 19.77 -0.17 -10.93
C GLU A 63 18.33 0.36 -10.96
N ASN A 64 17.33 -0.52 -11.06
CA ASN A 64 15.92 -0.16 -11.10
C ASN A 64 15.23 -0.31 -9.73
N MET A 65 15.99 -0.54 -8.65
CA MET A 65 15.45 -0.53 -7.28
C MET A 65 14.81 0.82 -6.93
N ASP A 66 15.50 1.91 -7.29
CA ASP A 66 15.01 3.27 -7.11
C ASP A 66 13.72 3.51 -7.89
N LEU A 67 13.56 2.90 -9.07
CA LEU A 67 12.32 2.96 -9.84
C LEU A 67 11.16 2.31 -9.08
N ILE A 68 11.35 1.12 -8.49
CA ILE A 68 10.31 0.44 -7.70
C ILE A 68 9.87 1.32 -6.53
N TYR A 69 10.82 1.87 -5.77
CA TYR A 69 10.51 2.71 -4.62
C TYR A 69 9.88 4.04 -5.02
N ASN A 70 10.31 4.65 -6.13
CA ASN A 70 9.71 5.87 -6.66
C ASN A 70 8.26 5.65 -7.11
N ILE A 71 7.95 4.49 -7.71
CA ILE A 71 6.57 4.09 -8.04
C ILE A 71 5.76 3.89 -6.75
N GLY A 72 6.32 3.16 -5.77
CA GLY A 72 5.71 2.97 -4.46
C GLY A 72 5.38 4.31 -3.79
N ASP A 73 6.30 5.27 -3.84
CA ASP A 73 6.12 6.59 -3.28
C ASP A 73 5.09 7.44 -4.04
N SER A 74 5.11 7.40 -5.37
CA SER A 74 4.12 8.09 -6.19
C SER A 74 2.70 7.60 -5.89
N ILE A 75 2.52 6.28 -5.72
CA ILE A 75 1.23 5.70 -5.32
C ILE A 75 0.86 6.11 -3.89
N ASN A 76 1.74 5.86 -2.92
CA ASN A 76 1.40 5.96 -1.50
C ASN A 76 1.47 7.38 -0.91
N LYS A 77 2.09 8.33 -1.60
CA LYS A 77 2.18 9.73 -1.16
C LYS A 77 1.27 10.61 -2.02
N ILE A 78 1.48 10.63 -3.34
CA ILE A 78 0.72 11.49 -4.26
C ILE A 78 -0.68 10.90 -4.48
N GLY A 79 -0.76 9.65 -4.95
CA GLY A 79 -2.04 8.98 -5.21
C GLY A 79 -2.92 8.90 -3.97
N PHE A 80 -2.34 8.54 -2.83
CA PHE A 80 -3.03 8.55 -1.54
C PHE A 80 -3.61 9.92 -1.21
N GLY A 81 -2.81 10.99 -1.31
CA GLY A 81 -3.27 12.35 -1.04
C GLY A 81 -4.42 12.79 -1.96
N LEU A 82 -4.33 12.48 -3.26
CA LEU A 82 -5.38 12.77 -4.23
C LEU A 82 -6.69 12.03 -3.94
N VAL A 83 -6.62 10.75 -3.56
CA VAL A 83 -7.80 9.95 -3.20
C VAL A 83 -8.45 10.47 -1.91
N VAL A 84 -7.66 10.77 -0.88
CA VAL A 84 -8.18 11.37 0.36
C VAL A 84 -8.84 12.71 0.07
N TYR A 85 -8.21 13.57 -0.74
CA TYR A 85 -8.79 14.85 -1.14
C TYR A 85 -10.13 14.65 -1.86
N ASN A 86 -10.18 13.74 -2.84
CA ASN A 86 -11.40 13.45 -3.57
C ASN A 86 -12.53 12.96 -2.64
N LEU A 87 -12.22 12.06 -1.70
CA LEU A 87 -13.18 11.56 -0.72
C LEU A 87 -13.69 12.66 0.22
N ALA A 88 -12.86 13.66 0.52
CA ALA A 88 -13.23 14.77 1.40
C ALA A 88 -14.11 15.83 0.70
N VAL A 89 -13.93 16.05 -0.61
CA VAL A 89 -14.67 17.08 -1.36
C VAL A 89 -15.89 16.55 -2.12
N SER A 90 -15.99 15.23 -2.30
CA SER A 90 -17.16 14.60 -2.91
C SER A 90 -18.37 14.74 -1.97
N LYS A 91 -19.45 15.33 -2.49
CA LYS A 91 -20.71 15.58 -1.75
C LYS A 91 -21.60 14.35 -1.70
#